data_AF-M1XP74-F1
#
_entry.id   AF-M1XP74-F1
#
_cell.length_a   1.000
_cell.length_b   1.000
_cell.length_c   1.000
_cell.angle_alpha   90.00
_cell.angle_beta   90.00
_cell.angle_gamma   90.00
#
_symmetry.space_group_name_H-M   'P 1'
#
loop_
_entity.id
_entity.type
_entity.pdbx_description
1 polymer ?
#
loop_
_entity_poly.entity_id
_entity_poly.type
_entity_poly.pdbx_seq_one_letter_code
_entity_poly.pdbx_strand_id
1 'polypeptide(L)'
;MLSRIRESYGIKLLIGYAITGSIVTVVGVTTGSVAATITMAWAGLLALGSITGTSTIASVTELRKRTGAIADGELGTHLPSNRDDELGDLFRAVDTMRWSLSDEIDNATELREEAEQARSEADELVEEYREIADQYAATMQAASDGDLTQRVDVDDRHEPMALIGDAFNRMLDDLEATLRSVEAFAGRIESDTRTLESLSDDAESEVEAAVAAATEITEATSTQRRQLDATADEIEDASATAEEIAATTETLASTSSDAATATGEAQQAAEEAIAQMEAIENETVATVEQIESLTETTEEITEIAGVINEIANQTNILALNANVVGA
;
A
#
# COMPACT_ATOMS: atom_id res chain seq x y z
N MET A 1 83.69 -66.69 -10.54
CA MET A 1 84.11 -66.89 -11.94
C MET A 1 84.46 -68.35 -12.23
N LEU A 2 85.16 -69.07 -11.33
CA LEU A 2 85.50 -70.48 -11.49
C LEU A 2 84.31 -71.48 -11.37
N SER A 3 83.21 -71.13 -10.68
CA SER A 3 82.02 -71.98 -10.58
C SER A 3 81.22 -72.05 -11.89
N ARG A 4 80.95 -70.91 -12.53
CA ARG A 4 80.25 -70.85 -13.83
C ARG A 4 80.96 -71.62 -14.95
N ILE A 5 82.28 -71.70 -14.90
CA ILE A 5 83.09 -72.48 -15.87
C ILE A 5 82.84 -73.99 -15.70
N ARG A 6 82.56 -74.47 -14.48
CA ARG A 6 82.32 -75.90 -14.23
C ARG A 6 80.90 -76.35 -14.59
N GLU A 7 79.99 -75.40 -14.75
CA GLU A 7 78.56 -75.62 -14.97
C GLU A 7 78.15 -75.47 -16.43
N SER A 8 78.93 -74.78 -17.25
CA SER A 8 78.68 -74.61 -18.69
C SER A 8 78.49 -75.95 -19.43
N TYR A 9 77.39 -76.06 -20.17
CA TYR A 9 77.11 -77.14 -21.10
C TYR A 9 78.25 -77.30 -22.10
N GLY A 10 78.73 -76.19 -22.68
CA GLY A 10 79.84 -76.21 -23.62
C GLY A 10 81.13 -76.80 -23.02
N ILE A 11 81.38 -76.53 -21.73
CA ILE A 11 82.56 -77.06 -21.02
C ILE A 11 82.35 -78.52 -20.63
N LYS A 12 81.16 -78.92 -20.16
CA LYS A 12 80.82 -80.34 -19.92
C LYS A 12 80.96 -81.17 -21.20
N LEU A 13 80.58 -80.61 -22.35
CA LEU A 13 80.68 -81.23 -23.66
C LEU A 13 82.15 -81.31 -24.13
N LEU A 14 82.95 -80.25 -23.90
CA LEU A 14 84.39 -80.26 -24.14
C LEU A 14 85.13 -81.29 -23.27
N ILE A 15 84.81 -81.37 -21.97
CA ILE A 15 85.36 -82.39 -21.06
C ILE A 15 84.96 -83.79 -21.54
N GLY A 16 83.70 -83.96 -21.94
CA GLY A 16 83.19 -85.19 -22.54
C GLY A 16 83.97 -85.62 -23.78
N TYR A 17 84.23 -84.69 -24.71
CA TYR A 17 85.07 -84.92 -25.88
C TYR A 17 86.53 -85.20 -25.53
N ALA A 18 87.09 -84.53 -24.51
CA ALA A 18 88.45 -84.76 -24.06
C ALA A 18 88.61 -86.15 -23.42
N ILE A 19 87.65 -86.61 -22.62
CA ILE A 19 87.63 -87.95 -22.02
C ILE A 19 87.48 -89.02 -23.11
N THR A 20 86.53 -88.85 -24.03
CA THR A 20 86.36 -89.80 -25.14
C THR A 20 87.59 -89.82 -26.06
N GLY A 21 88.15 -88.65 -26.40
CA GLY A 21 89.37 -88.54 -27.20
C GLY A 21 90.60 -89.17 -26.55
N SER A 22 90.75 -89.05 -25.23
CA SER A 22 91.84 -89.70 -24.48
C SER A 22 91.65 -91.22 -24.41
N ILE A 23 90.43 -91.72 -24.19
CA ILE A 23 90.12 -93.17 -24.24
C ILE A 23 90.43 -93.74 -25.63
N VAL A 24 90.03 -93.05 -26.70
CA VAL A 24 90.31 -93.46 -28.08
C VAL A 24 91.82 -93.54 -28.34
N THR A 25 92.57 -92.54 -27.86
CA THR A 25 94.03 -92.49 -28.02
C THR A 25 94.71 -93.63 -27.24
N VAL A 26 94.27 -93.90 -26.00
CA VAL A 26 94.77 -95.01 -25.17
C VAL A 26 94.54 -96.35 -25.86
N VAL A 27 93.33 -96.61 -26.38
CA VAL A 27 93.01 -97.84 -27.13
C VAL A 27 93.86 -97.96 -28.39
N GLY A 28 94.11 -96.84 -29.09
CA GLY A 28 94.96 -96.81 -30.28
C GLY A 28 96.40 -97.19 -30.01
N VAL A 29 97.00 -96.60 -28.98
CA VAL A 29 98.41 -96.83 -28.62
C VAL A 29 98.63 -98.22 -28.03
N THR A 30 97.68 -98.74 -27.22
CA THR A 30 97.83 -100.07 -26.59
C THR A 30 97.56 -101.23 -27.54
N THR A 31 96.60 -101.10 -28.46
CA THR A 31 96.18 -102.21 -29.32
C THR A 31 96.91 -102.24 -30.66
N GLY A 32 97.43 -101.09 -31.13
CA GLY A 32 98.07 -100.96 -32.45
C GLY A 32 97.12 -101.18 -33.66
N SER A 33 95.83 -101.39 -33.41
CA SER A 33 94.81 -101.70 -34.41
C SER A 33 94.02 -100.45 -34.79
N VAL A 34 94.11 -100.05 -36.06
CA VAL A 34 93.31 -98.95 -36.63
C VAL A 34 91.81 -99.23 -36.54
N ALA A 35 91.41 -100.49 -36.68
CA ALA A 35 90.00 -100.89 -36.55
C ALA A 35 89.48 -100.69 -35.12
N ALA A 36 90.28 -101.02 -34.10
CA ALA A 36 89.88 -100.86 -32.70
C ALA A 36 89.71 -99.37 -32.31
N THR A 37 90.59 -98.49 -32.79
CA THR A 37 90.50 -97.04 -32.57
C THR A 37 89.27 -96.42 -33.22
N ILE A 38 88.99 -96.78 -34.48
CA ILE A 38 87.81 -96.26 -35.19
C ILE A 38 86.54 -96.70 -34.46
N THR A 39 86.45 -97.98 -34.07
CA THR A 39 85.29 -98.50 -33.36
C THR A 39 85.09 -97.81 -32.01
N MET A 40 86.18 -97.58 -31.27
CA MET A 40 86.12 -96.86 -29.99
C MET A 40 85.75 -95.39 -30.16
N ALA A 41 86.21 -94.74 -31.23
CA ALA A 41 85.85 -93.36 -31.54
C ALA A 41 84.35 -93.24 -31.83
N TRP A 42 83.80 -94.14 -32.65
CA TRP A 42 82.36 -94.20 -32.89
C TRP A 42 81.57 -94.51 -31.62
N ALA A 43 82.01 -95.47 -30.81
CA ALA A 43 81.36 -95.81 -29.55
C ALA A 43 81.38 -94.62 -28.56
N GLY A 44 82.50 -93.91 -28.45
CA GLY A 44 82.65 -92.72 -27.61
C GLY A 44 81.76 -91.56 -28.08
N LEU A 45 81.74 -91.29 -29.39
CA LEU A 45 80.87 -90.26 -29.98
C LEU A 45 79.39 -90.59 -29.81
N LEU A 46 78.99 -91.86 -29.99
CA LEU A 46 77.61 -92.31 -29.78
C LEU A 46 77.21 -92.25 -28.31
N ALA A 47 78.08 -92.65 -27.38
CA ALA A 47 77.81 -92.56 -25.95
C ALA A 47 77.66 -91.11 -25.49
N LEU A 48 78.59 -90.23 -25.91
CA LEU A 48 78.54 -88.81 -25.56
C LEU A 48 77.32 -88.11 -26.19
N GLY A 49 77.04 -88.43 -27.46
CA GLY A 49 75.86 -87.95 -28.17
C GLY A 49 74.55 -88.47 -27.58
N SER A 50 74.52 -89.71 -27.08
CA SER A 50 73.34 -90.27 -26.42
C SER A 50 73.09 -89.63 -25.05
N ILE A 51 74.13 -89.45 -24.22
CA ILE A 51 74.00 -88.85 -22.88
C ILE A 51 73.67 -87.36 -22.97
N THR A 52 74.39 -86.63 -23.83
CA THR A 52 74.29 -85.17 -23.92
C THR A 52 73.18 -84.74 -24.87
N GLY A 53 72.97 -85.47 -25.97
CA GLY A 53 71.97 -85.15 -26.99
C GLY A 53 70.55 -85.46 -26.54
N THR A 54 70.30 -86.62 -25.90
CA THR A 54 68.93 -86.96 -25.46
C THR A 54 68.45 -86.03 -24.36
N SER A 55 69.31 -85.70 -23.39
CA SER A 55 68.99 -84.76 -22.31
C SER A 55 68.76 -83.34 -22.83
N THR A 56 69.55 -82.87 -23.80
CA THR A 56 69.38 -81.54 -24.41
C THR A 56 68.13 -81.45 -25.29
N ILE A 57 67.90 -82.42 -26.18
CA ILE A 57 66.72 -82.43 -27.05
C ILE A 57 65.44 -82.52 -26.22
N ALA A 58 65.41 -83.37 -25.19
CA ALA A 58 64.27 -83.46 -24.28
C ALA A 58 64.02 -82.13 -23.54
N SER A 59 65.08 -81.48 -23.03
CA SER A 59 64.96 -80.20 -22.30
C SER A 59 64.48 -79.06 -23.22
N VAL A 60 65.00 -78.98 -24.45
CA VAL A 60 64.59 -77.95 -25.42
C VAL A 60 63.16 -78.19 -25.92
N THR A 61 62.77 -79.45 -26.12
CA THR A 61 61.39 -79.80 -26.51
C THR A 61 60.41 -79.49 -25.38
N GLU A 62 60.80 -79.77 -24.14
CA GLU A 62 60.01 -79.42 -22.95
C GLU A 62 59.90 -77.90 -22.78
N LEU A 63 61.00 -77.16 -22.93
CA LEU A 63 60.98 -75.69 -22.89
C LEU A 63 60.07 -75.13 -24.00
N ARG A 64 60.21 -75.60 -25.24
CA ARG A 64 59.36 -75.20 -26.36
C ARG A 64 57.88 -75.46 -26.06
N LYS A 65 57.54 -76.62 -25.50
CA LYS A 65 56.16 -76.97 -25.14
C LYS A 65 55.62 -76.04 -24.05
N ARG A 66 56.41 -75.76 -23.00
CA ARG A 66 55.99 -74.88 -21.91
C ARG A 66 55.95 -73.40 -22.29
N THR A 67 56.89 -72.93 -23.11
CA THR A 67 56.83 -71.58 -23.69
C THR A 67 55.64 -71.43 -24.64
N GLY A 68 55.26 -72.51 -25.35
CA GLY A 68 54.00 -72.56 -26.11
C GLY A 68 52.79 -72.38 -25.19
N ALA A 69 52.72 -73.12 -24.09
CA ALA A 69 51.66 -72.97 -23.09
C ALA A 69 51.60 -71.56 -22.47
N ILE A 70 52.76 -70.94 -22.19
CA ILE A 70 52.86 -69.53 -21.76
C ILE A 70 52.27 -68.59 -22.83
N ALA A 71 52.59 -68.80 -24.10
CA ALA A 71 52.06 -68.00 -25.21
C ALA A 71 50.54 -68.20 -25.40
N ASP A 72 50.02 -69.37 -25.03
CA ASP A 72 48.60 -69.70 -25.02
C ASP A 72 47.87 -69.19 -23.75
N GLY A 73 48.57 -68.48 -22.85
CA GLY A 73 48.01 -67.83 -21.66
C GLY A 73 48.08 -68.65 -20.37
N GLU A 74 48.72 -69.82 -20.37
CA GLU A 74 48.88 -70.68 -19.19
C GLU A 74 50.05 -70.24 -18.29
N LEU A 75 49.92 -69.03 -17.70
CA LEU A 75 50.99 -68.42 -16.89
C LEU A 75 51.07 -68.96 -15.46
N GLY A 76 50.09 -69.73 -14.98
CA GLY A 76 50.05 -70.24 -13.61
C GLY A 76 51.04 -71.36 -13.27
N THR A 77 51.74 -71.90 -14.27
CA THR A 77 52.64 -73.06 -14.09
C THR A 77 54.10 -72.63 -14.03
N HIS A 78 54.82 -73.04 -12.96
CA HIS A 78 56.25 -72.76 -12.83
C HIS A 78 57.07 -73.61 -13.83
N LEU A 79 58.19 -73.07 -14.29
CA LEU A 79 59.17 -73.78 -15.11
C LEU A 79 60.42 -74.19 -14.30
N PRO A 80 60.32 -75.21 -13.41
CA PRO A 80 61.49 -75.70 -12.69
C PRO A 80 62.49 -76.34 -13.66
N SER A 81 63.78 -76.07 -13.43
CA SER A 81 64.87 -76.75 -14.12
C SER A 81 65.87 -77.27 -13.10
N ASN A 82 66.20 -78.56 -13.20
CA ASN A 82 67.26 -79.20 -12.42
C ASN A 82 68.62 -79.10 -13.12
N ARG A 83 68.75 -78.23 -14.14
CA ARG A 83 69.99 -78.02 -14.89
C ARG A 83 70.70 -76.77 -14.38
N ASP A 84 71.96 -76.95 -14.02
CA ASP A 84 72.90 -75.88 -13.73
C ASP A 84 73.78 -75.63 -14.96
N ASP A 85 73.18 -75.18 -16.05
CA ASP A 85 73.86 -74.82 -17.31
C ASP A 85 73.08 -73.73 -18.07
N GLU A 86 73.53 -73.35 -19.27
CA GLU A 86 72.95 -72.28 -20.08
C GLU A 86 71.49 -72.54 -20.48
N LEU A 87 71.10 -73.81 -20.59
CA LEU A 87 69.69 -74.17 -20.81
C LEU A 87 68.89 -73.95 -19.53
N GLY A 88 69.46 -74.27 -18.36
CA GLY A 88 68.89 -73.89 -17.06
C GLY A 88 68.70 -72.37 -16.90
N ASP A 89 69.64 -71.55 -17.36
CA ASP A 89 69.50 -70.09 -17.40
C ASP A 89 68.35 -69.64 -18.32
N LEU A 90 68.18 -70.29 -19.48
CA LEU A 90 67.07 -69.99 -20.38
C LEU A 90 65.71 -70.33 -19.75
N PHE A 91 65.59 -71.46 -19.05
CA PHE A 91 64.40 -71.80 -18.26
C PHE A 91 64.08 -70.73 -17.20
N ARG A 92 65.10 -70.24 -16.47
CA ARG A 92 64.94 -69.14 -15.50
C ARG A 92 64.47 -67.84 -16.14
N ALA A 93 65.07 -67.44 -17.26
CA ALA A 93 64.70 -66.22 -17.96
C ALA A 93 63.26 -66.26 -18.49
N VAL A 94 62.84 -67.40 -19.05
CA VAL A 94 61.45 -67.62 -19.50
C VAL A 94 60.48 -67.64 -18.30
N ASP A 95 60.88 -68.22 -17.17
CA ASP A 95 60.06 -68.20 -15.95
C ASP A 95 59.91 -66.79 -15.35
N THR A 96 60.96 -65.97 -15.37
CA THR A 96 60.88 -64.54 -14.99
C THR A 96 59.95 -63.76 -15.93
N MET A 97 60.04 -63.98 -17.24
CA MET A 97 59.14 -63.35 -18.21
C MET A 97 57.68 -63.76 -17.96
N ARG A 98 57.42 -65.05 -17.74
CA ARG A 98 56.10 -65.56 -17.35
C ARG A 98 55.58 -64.89 -16.08
N TRP A 99 56.42 -64.77 -15.05
CA TRP A 99 56.05 -64.14 -13.78
C TRP A 99 55.69 -62.66 -13.96
N SER A 100 56.52 -61.89 -14.68
CA SER A 100 56.23 -60.47 -14.98
C SER A 100 54.96 -60.30 -15.80
N LEU A 101 54.70 -61.19 -16.77
CA LEU A 101 53.46 -61.17 -17.55
C LEU A 101 52.24 -61.53 -16.70
N SER A 102 52.36 -62.49 -15.79
CA SER A 102 51.29 -62.85 -14.84
C SER A 102 50.97 -61.68 -13.92
N ASP A 103 52.00 -61.08 -13.32
CA ASP A 103 51.89 -59.94 -12.42
C ASP A 103 51.27 -58.70 -13.13
N GLU A 104 51.66 -58.44 -14.37
CA GLU A 104 51.09 -57.35 -15.17
C GLU A 104 49.62 -57.62 -15.56
N ILE A 105 49.25 -58.87 -15.85
CA ILE A 105 47.86 -59.25 -16.11
C ILE A 105 47.00 -59.14 -14.84
N ASP A 106 47.51 -59.56 -13.69
CA ASP A 106 46.82 -59.47 -12.40
C ASP A 106 46.56 -58.00 -12.05
N ASN A 107 47.58 -57.13 -12.14
CA ASN A 107 47.45 -55.70 -11.90
C ASN A 107 46.51 -55.00 -12.91
N ALA A 108 46.61 -55.35 -14.20
CA ALA A 108 45.69 -54.83 -15.20
C ALA A 108 44.24 -55.31 -15.01
N THR A 109 44.02 -56.42 -14.30
CA THR A 109 42.69 -56.91 -13.95
C THR A 109 42.14 -56.15 -12.75
N GLU A 110 42.93 -55.95 -11.70
CA GLU A 110 42.57 -55.13 -10.53
C GLU A 110 42.21 -53.69 -10.94
N LEU A 111 43.02 -53.04 -11.75
CA LEU A 111 42.73 -51.69 -12.26
C LEU A 111 41.44 -51.63 -13.11
N ARG A 112 41.11 -52.71 -13.83
CA ARG A 112 39.85 -52.79 -14.57
C ARG A 112 38.67 -52.93 -13.63
N GLU A 113 38.78 -53.76 -12.60
CA GLU A 113 37.74 -53.92 -11.59
C GLU A 113 37.49 -52.61 -10.84
N GLU A 114 38.54 -51.90 -10.41
CA GLU A 114 38.42 -50.58 -9.79
C GLU A 114 37.78 -49.55 -10.73
N ALA A 115 38.17 -49.53 -12.01
CA ALA A 115 37.59 -48.62 -12.99
C ALA A 115 36.11 -48.94 -13.28
N GLU A 116 35.75 -50.23 -13.33
CA GLU A 116 34.36 -50.67 -13.49
C GLU A 116 33.51 -50.30 -12.27
N GLN A 117 34.05 -50.48 -11.06
CA GLN A 117 33.37 -50.07 -9.83
C GLN A 117 33.19 -48.55 -9.77
N ALA A 118 34.24 -47.77 -9.99
CA ALA A 118 34.17 -46.31 -9.99
C ALA A 118 33.21 -45.78 -11.06
N ARG A 119 33.15 -46.45 -12.22
CA ARG A 119 32.18 -46.13 -13.26
C ARG A 119 30.74 -46.44 -12.83
N SER A 120 30.52 -47.60 -12.18
CA SER A 120 29.20 -47.97 -11.66
C SER A 120 28.72 -46.97 -10.61
N GLU A 121 29.58 -46.59 -9.66
CA GLU A 121 29.27 -45.59 -8.63
C GLU A 121 28.95 -44.21 -9.24
N ALA A 122 29.70 -43.81 -10.28
CA ALA A 122 29.42 -42.57 -11.01
C ALA A 122 28.08 -42.62 -11.77
N ASP A 123 27.76 -43.75 -12.40
CA ASP A 123 26.49 -43.94 -13.11
C ASP A 123 25.30 -43.92 -12.13
N GLU A 124 25.42 -44.53 -10.95
CA GLU A 124 24.40 -44.46 -9.88
C GLU A 124 24.18 -43.03 -9.38
N LEU A 125 25.26 -42.31 -9.09
CA LEU A 125 25.19 -40.91 -8.63
C LEU A 125 24.56 -40.00 -9.69
N VAL A 126 24.90 -40.18 -10.97
CA VAL A 126 24.28 -39.41 -12.07
C VAL A 126 22.78 -39.65 -12.14
N GLU A 127 22.32 -40.89 -11.92
CA GLU A 127 20.89 -41.20 -11.95
C GLU A 127 20.16 -40.59 -10.74
N GLU A 128 20.77 -40.59 -9.56
CA GLU A 128 20.22 -39.92 -8.38
C GLU A 128 20.10 -38.40 -8.58
N TYR A 129 21.12 -37.75 -9.15
CA TYR A 129 21.04 -36.32 -9.52
C TYR A 129 19.95 -36.04 -10.56
N ARG A 130 19.73 -36.95 -11.52
CA ARG A 130 18.66 -36.80 -12.53
C ARG A 130 17.29 -36.88 -11.90
N GLU A 131 17.06 -37.83 -11.00
CA GLU A 131 15.77 -37.99 -10.33
C GLU A 131 15.40 -36.74 -9.52
N ILE A 132 16.36 -36.19 -8.76
CA ILE A 132 16.18 -34.93 -8.02
C ILE A 132 15.90 -33.77 -9.00
N ALA A 133 16.67 -33.67 -10.09
CA ALA A 133 16.49 -32.62 -11.08
C ALA A 133 15.12 -32.70 -11.76
N ASP A 134 14.62 -33.90 -12.08
CA ASP A 134 13.31 -34.11 -12.69
C ASP A 134 12.18 -33.74 -11.71
N GLN A 135 12.33 -34.08 -10.41
CA GLN A 135 11.38 -33.66 -9.38
C GLN A 135 11.33 -32.13 -9.23
N TYR A 136 12.49 -31.48 -9.23
CA TYR A 136 12.59 -30.03 -9.17
C TYR A 136 11.98 -29.40 -10.43
N ALA A 137 12.28 -29.94 -11.61
CA ALA A 137 11.72 -29.48 -12.88
C ALA A 137 10.19 -29.57 -12.91
N ALA A 138 9.61 -30.66 -12.40
CA ALA A 138 8.15 -30.80 -12.28
C ALA A 138 7.53 -29.74 -11.36
N THR A 139 8.18 -29.45 -10.24
CA THR A 139 7.72 -28.41 -9.30
C THR A 139 7.87 -27.01 -9.89
N MET A 140 8.99 -26.74 -10.58
CA MET A 140 9.23 -25.49 -11.31
C MET A 140 8.19 -25.28 -12.42
N GLN A 141 7.80 -26.34 -13.12
CA GLN A 141 6.74 -26.29 -14.12
C GLN A 141 5.39 -25.94 -13.48
N ALA A 142 5.02 -26.60 -12.37
CA ALA A 142 3.80 -26.28 -11.63
C ALA A 142 3.78 -24.81 -11.16
N ALA A 143 4.90 -24.31 -10.63
CA ALA A 143 5.03 -22.91 -10.26
C ALA A 143 4.92 -21.96 -11.46
N SER A 144 5.51 -22.32 -12.60
CA SER A 144 5.37 -21.57 -13.87
C SER A 144 3.93 -21.56 -14.38
N ASP A 145 3.18 -22.63 -14.13
CA ASP A 145 1.75 -22.75 -14.47
C ASP A 145 0.84 -22.05 -13.45
N GLY A 146 1.43 -21.45 -12.40
CA GLY A 146 0.77 -20.60 -11.42
C GLY A 146 0.50 -21.27 -10.07
N ASP A 147 0.82 -22.56 -9.90
CA ASP A 147 0.74 -23.22 -8.60
C ASP A 147 2.01 -22.92 -7.77
N LEU A 148 1.99 -21.78 -7.11
CA LEU A 148 3.05 -21.34 -6.21
C LEU A 148 2.94 -21.94 -4.81
N THR A 149 2.03 -22.89 -4.58
CA THR A 149 1.87 -23.55 -3.27
C THR A 149 2.78 -24.77 -3.13
N GLN A 150 3.27 -25.31 -4.25
CA GLN A 150 4.22 -26.42 -4.26
C GLN A 150 5.58 -25.98 -3.74
N ARG A 151 6.32 -26.91 -3.13
CA ARG A 151 7.71 -26.73 -2.72
C ARG A 151 8.48 -27.99 -3.11
N VAL A 152 9.74 -27.82 -3.47
CA VAL A 152 10.61 -28.98 -3.67
C VAL A 152 11.01 -29.56 -2.32
N ASP A 153 11.10 -30.88 -2.25
CA ASP A 153 11.66 -31.56 -1.09
C ASP A 153 13.18 -31.54 -1.19
N VAL A 154 13.83 -30.95 -0.20
CA VAL A 154 15.27 -30.65 -0.24
C VAL A 154 16.01 -31.80 0.42
N ASP A 155 16.86 -32.46 -0.36
CA ASP A 155 17.71 -33.55 0.13
C ASP A 155 19.16 -33.09 0.37
N ASP A 156 19.57 -33.09 1.64
CA ASP A 156 20.91 -32.69 2.09
C ASP A 156 22.02 -33.64 1.66
N ARG A 157 21.70 -34.83 1.11
CA ARG A 157 22.70 -35.78 0.60
C ARG A 157 23.50 -35.20 -0.57
N HIS A 158 22.93 -34.25 -1.31
CA HIS A 158 23.54 -33.60 -2.47
C HIS A 158 23.61 -32.09 -2.28
N GLU A 159 24.66 -31.60 -1.62
CA GLU A 159 24.85 -30.17 -1.28
C GLU A 159 24.53 -29.20 -2.45
N PRO A 160 24.94 -29.45 -3.71
CA PRO A 160 24.59 -28.56 -4.82
C PRO A 160 23.08 -28.52 -5.14
N MET A 161 22.38 -29.65 -5.08
CA MET A 161 20.93 -29.70 -5.30
C MET A 161 20.17 -29.14 -4.11
N ALA A 162 20.68 -29.34 -2.89
CA ALA A 162 20.08 -28.77 -1.69
C ALA A 162 20.04 -27.22 -1.78
N LEU A 163 21.17 -26.61 -2.17
CA LEU A 163 21.27 -25.17 -2.35
C LEU A 163 20.27 -24.63 -3.40
N ILE A 164 20.10 -25.35 -4.52
CA ILE A 164 19.14 -24.97 -5.56
C ILE A 164 17.71 -25.04 -5.02
N GLY A 165 17.38 -26.11 -4.29
CA GLY A 165 16.03 -26.32 -3.76
C GLY A 165 15.65 -25.28 -2.72
N ASP A 166 16.56 -24.96 -1.79
CA ASP A 166 16.37 -23.90 -0.81
C ASP A 166 16.20 -22.52 -1.45
N ALA A 167 17.03 -22.20 -2.45
CA ALA A 167 16.93 -20.94 -3.17
C ALA A 167 15.60 -20.83 -3.93
N PHE A 168 15.16 -21.93 -4.55
CA PHE A 168 13.89 -22.00 -5.26
C PHE A 168 12.70 -21.85 -4.32
N ASN A 169 12.67 -22.58 -3.20
CA ASN A 169 11.60 -22.49 -2.20
C ASN A 169 11.50 -21.07 -1.63
N ARG A 170 12.63 -20.42 -1.33
CA ARG A 170 12.65 -19.02 -0.87
C ARG A 170 12.09 -18.05 -1.92
N MET A 171 12.43 -18.25 -3.20
CA MET A 171 11.86 -17.45 -4.29
C MET A 171 10.33 -17.61 -4.37
N LEU A 172 9.81 -18.83 -4.18
CA LEU A 172 8.37 -19.08 -4.15
C LEU A 172 7.70 -18.40 -2.95
N ASP A 173 8.31 -18.43 -1.77
CA ASP A 173 7.79 -17.73 -0.58
C ASP A 173 7.68 -16.22 -0.82
N ASP A 174 8.71 -15.60 -1.42
CA ASP A 174 8.72 -14.17 -1.74
C ASP A 174 7.66 -13.81 -2.80
N LEU A 175 7.48 -14.67 -3.81
CA LEU A 175 6.48 -14.49 -4.85
C LEU A 175 5.05 -14.63 -4.28
N GLU A 176 4.81 -15.62 -3.44
CA GLU A 176 3.53 -15.84 -2.76
C GLU A 176 3.20 -14.66 -1.83
N ALA A 177 4.19 -14.16 -1.07
CA ALA A 177 4.02 -12.97 -0.24
C ALA A 177 3.67 -11.73 -1.06
N THR A 178 4.30 -11.57 -2.22
CA THR A 178 4.01 -10.47 -3.15
C THR A 178 2.59 -10.56 -3.69
N LEU A 179 2.13 -11.74 -4.10
CA LEU A 179 0.76 -11.94 -4.60
C LEU A 179 -0.29 -11.72 -3.51
N ARG A 180 -0.06 -12.20 -2.29
CA ARG A 180 -0.95 -11.92 -1.15
C ARG A 180 -1.05 -10.42 -0.87
N SER A 181 0.05 -9.67 -1.02
CA SER A 181 0.05 -8.20 -0.89
C SER A 181 -0.78 -7.54 -2.00
N VAL A 182 -0.64 -8.00 -3.25
CA VAL A 182 -1.43 -7.51 -4.39
C VAL A 182 -2.93 -7.79 -4.19
N GLU A 183 -3.29 -8.98 -3.72
CA GLU A 183 -4.68 -9.35 -3.43
C GLU A 183 -5.28 -8.48 -2.30
N ALA A 184 -4.54 -8.31 -1.21
CA ALA A 184 -4.96 -7.43 -0.11
C ALA A 184 -5.13 -5.97 -0.56
N PHE A 185 -4.23 -5.49 -1.43
CA PHE A 185 -4.31 -4.16 -2.01
C PHE A 185 -5.52 -4.01 -2.95
N ALA A 186 -5.79 -5.01 -3.80
CA ALA A 186 -6.96 -5.04 -4.66
C ALA A 186 -8.27 -5.03 -3.86
N GLY A 187 -8.35 -5.83 -2.78
CA GLY A 187 -9.50 -5.82 -1.86
C GLY A 187 -9.70 -4.48 -1.16
N ARG A 188 -8.61 -3.78 -0.81
CA ARG A 188 -8.70 -2.41 -0.29
C ARG A 188 -9.23 -1.43 -1.34
N ILE A 189 -8.73 -1.49 -2.58
CA ILE A 189 -9.25 -0.66 -3.68
C ILE A 189 -10.74 -0.88 -3.88
N GLU A 190 -11.21 -2.13 -3.86
CA GLU A 190 -12.63 -2.45 -4.01
C GLU A 190 -13.47 -1.83 -2.87
N SER A 191 -13.00 -1.93 -1.63
CA SER A 191 -13.66 -1.32 -0.47
C SER A 191 -13.67 0.21 -0.54
N ASP A 192 -12.55 0.82 -0.91
CA ASP A 192 -12.41 2.27 -1.05
C ASP A 192 -13.31 2.80 -2.18
N THR A 193 -13.42 2.06 -3.29
CA THR A 193 -14.29 2.39 -4.42
C THR A 193 -15.77 2.40 -4.00
N ARG A 194 -16.23 1.38 -3.26
CA ARG A 194 -17.60 1.37 -2.71
C ARG A 194 -17.87 2.54 -1.76
N THR A 195 -16.87 2.91 -0.96
CA THR A 195 -16.97 4.06 -0.06
C THR A 195 -17.07 5.37 -0.85
N LEU A 196 -16.30 5.51 -1.93
CA LEU A 196 -16.35 6.66 -2.82
C LEU A 196 -17.68 6.76 -3.58
N GLU A 197 -18.27 5.64 -4.00
CA GLU A 197 -19.60 5.60 -4.61
C GLU A 197 -20.65 6.15 -3.62
N SER A 198 -20.68 5.65 -2.39
CA SER A 198 -21.58 6.15 -1.35
C SER A 198 -21.37 7.64 -1.05
N LEU A 199 -20.12 8.09 -0.96
CA LEU A 199 -19.81 9.50 -0.72
C LEU A 199 -20.25 10.39 -1.90
N SER A 200 -20.19 9.86 -3.13
CA SER A 200 -20.63 10.58 -4.31
C SER A 200 -22.16 10.73 -4.33
N ASP A 201 -22.90 9.68 -3.98
CA ASP A 201 -24.37 9.73 -3.85
C ASP A 201 -24.82 10.72 -2.75
N ASP A 202 -24.12 10.72 -1.62
CA ASP A 202 -24.36 11.67 -0.53
C ASP A 202 -24.08 13.11 -0.99
N ALA A 203 -22.96 13.34 -1.68
CA ALA A 203 -22.59 14.66 -2.19
C ALA A 203 -23.58 15.17 -3.26
N GLU A 204 -24.10 14.29 -4.12
CA GLU A 204 -25.14 14.65 -5.09
C GLU A 204 -26.41 15.11 -4.37
N SER A 205 -26.85 14.36 -3.37
CA SER A 205 -28.02 14.71 -2.55
C SER A 205 -27.86 16.03 -1.80
N GLU A 206 -26.67 16.29 -1.23
CA GLU A 206 -26.36 17.55 -0.57
C GLU A 206 -26.36 18.74 -1.54
N VAL A 207 -25.83 18.55 -2.76
CA VAL A 207 -25.83 19.58 -3.80
C VAL A 207 -27.26 19.90 -4.24
N GLU A 208 -28.11 18.90 -4.45
CA GLU A 208 -29.52 19.12 -4.78
C GLU A 208 -30.24 19.90 -3.68
N ALA A 209 -30.02 19.54 -2.41
CA ALA A 209 -30.58 20.25 -1.25
C ALA A 209 -30.10 21.71 -1.19
N ALA A 210 -28.81 21.96 -1.45
CA ALA A 210 -28.24 23.30 -1.47
C ALA A 210 -28.84 24.18 -2.59
N VAL A 211 -29.05 23.60 -3.77
CA VAL A 211 -29.70 24.30 -4.91
C VAL A 211 -31.16 24.64 -4.58
N ALA A 212 -31.89 23.72 -3.95
CA ALA A 212 -33.25 23.97 -3.51
C ALA A 212 -33.32 25.12 -2.47
N ALA A 213 -32.45 25.08 -1.46
CA ALA A 213 -32.36 26.13 -0.44
C ALA A 213 -31.98 27.50 -1.04
N ALA A 214 -31.04 27.55 -1.98
CA ALA A 214 -30.68 28.79 -2.67
C ALA A 214 -31.85 29.38 -3.46
N THR A 215 -32.67 28.52 -4.08
CA THR A 215 -33.89 28.95 -4.79
C THR A 215 -34.91 29.55 -3.82
N GLU A 216 -35.18 28.88 -2.71
CA GLU A 216 -36.10 29.35 -1.67
C GLU A 216 -35.64 30.70 -1.07
N ILE A 217 -34.34 30.86 -0.78
CA ILE A 217 -33.77 32.13 -0.31
C ILE A 217 -34.00 33.25 -1.33
N THR A 218 -33.85 32.96 -2.62
CA THR A 218 -34.07 33.94 -3.69
C THR A 218 -35.53 34.39 -3.73
N GLU A 219 -36.47 33.46 -3.62
CA GLU A 219 -37.92 33.75 -3.56
C GLU A 219 -38.31 34.53 -2.30
N ALA A 220 -37.76 34.14 -1.15
CA ALA A 220 -37.96 34.84 0.13
C ALA A 220 -37.42 36.27 0.07
N THR A 221 -36.23 36.46 -0.50
CA THR A 221 -35.59 37.78 -0.67
C THR A 221 -36.41 38.68 -1.60
N SER A 222 -36.95 38.13 -2.69
CA SER A 222 -37.85 38.86 -3.61
C SER A 222 -39.13 39.31 -2.90
N THR A 223 -39.70 38.45 -2.05
CA THR A 223 -40.88 38.78 -1.25
C THR A 223 -40.59 39.83 -0.19
N GLN A 224 -39.46 39.71 0.51
CA GLN A 224 -39.01 40.69 1.49
C GLN A 224 -38.81 42.08 0.86
N ARG A 225 -38.23 42.14 -0.35
CA ARG A 225 -38.08 43.40 -1.08
C ARG A 225 -39.43 44.06 -1.35
N ARG A 226 -40.43 43.31 -1.82
CA ARG A 226 -41.79 43.84 -2.04
C ARG A 226 -42.43 44.36 -0.75
N GLN A 227 -42.21 43.69 0.38
CA GLN A 227 -42.68 44.17 1.69
C GLN A 227 -41.98 45.45 2.13
N LEU A 228 -40.66 45.56 1.91
CA LEU A 228 -39.91 46.78 2.21
C LEU A 228 -40.37 47.96 1.37
N ASP A 229 -40.62 47.75 0.07
CA ASP A 229 -41.17 48.78 -0.81
C ASP A 229 -42.54 49.25 -0.30
N ALA A 230 -43.45 48.32 0.03
CA ALA A 230 -44.76 48.66 0.60
C ALA A 230 -44.67 49.40 1.96
N THR A 231 -43.72 49.02 2.80
CA THR A 231 -43.48 49.69 4.09
C THR A 231 -42.96 51.12 3.87
N ALA A 232 -42.11 51.33 2.85
CA ALA A 232 -41.62 52.66 2.50
C ALA A 232 -42.77 53.57 2.03
N ASP A 233 -43.69 53.05 1.21
CA ASP A 233 -44.88 53.77 0.78
C ASP A 233 -45.77 54.15 2.00
N GLU A 234 -46.00 53.23 2.93
CA GLU A 234 -46.77 53.51 4.17
C GLU A 234 -46.10 54.57 5.05
N ILE A 235 -44.76 54.61 5.10
CA ILE A 235 -44.01 55.64 5.84
C ILE A 235 -44.15 57.01 5.16
N GLU A 236 -44.17 57.07 3.83
CA GLU A 236 -44.39 58.31 3.08
C GLU A 236 -45.79 58.87 3.35
N ASP A 237 -46.82 58.03 3.29
CA ASP A 237 -48.20 58.39 3.62
C ASP A 237 -48.36 58.86 5.07
N ALA A 238 -47.73 58.16 6.02
CA ALA A 238 -47.74 58.55 7.43
C ALA A 238 -47.05 59.89 7.67
N SER A 239 -45.96 60.17 6.94
CA SER A 239 -45.23 61.45 7.02
C SER A 239 -46.09 62.60 6.48
N ALA A 240 -46.73 62.41 5.33
CA ALA A 240 -47.66 63.39 4.77
C ALA A 240 -48.83 63.69 5.73
N THR A 241 -49.40 62.65 6.33
CA THR A 241 -50.47 62.79 7.33
C THR A 241 -49.99 63.55 8.58
N ALA A 242 -48.75 63.29 9.04
CA ALA A 242 -48.18 64.00 10.18
C ALA A 242 -47.97 65.50 9.89
N GLU A 243 -47.54 65.85 8.67
CA GLU A 243 -47.43 67.25 8.22
C GLU A 243 -48.79 67.94 8.17
N GLU A 244 -49.83 67.26 7.68
CA GLU A 244 -51.21 67.78 7.67
C GLU A 244 -51.75 68.01 9.10
N ILE A 245 -51.50 67.08 10.01
CA ILE A 245 -51.87 67.21 11.43
C ILE A 245 -51.14 68.42 12.05
N ALA A 246 -49.86 68.62 11.76
CA ALA A 246 -49.11 69.76 12.27
C ALA A 246 -49.71 71.09 11.77
N ALA A 247 -50.00 71.20 10.47
CA ALA A 247 -50.59 72.40 9.88
C ALA A 247 -52.00 72.72 10.42
N THR A 248 -52.82 71.69 10.60
CA THR A 248 -54.17 71.85 11.18
C THR A 248 -54.11 72.22 12.67
N THR A 249 -53.13 71.70 13.41
CA THR A 249 -52.90 72.07 14.81
C THR A 249 -52.46 73.53 14.95
N GLU A 250 -51.58 74.03 14.07
CA GLU A 250 -51.18 75.44 14.03
C GLU A 250 -52.39 76.35 13.74
N THR A 251 -53.22 75.96 12.76
CA THR A 251 -54.46 76.68 12.42
C THR A 251 -55.45 76.68 13.59
N LEU A 252 -55.58 75.56 14.30
CA LEU A 252 -56.43 75.45 15.48
C LEU A 252 -55.93 76.34 16.62
N ALA A 253 -54.61 76.41 16.85
CA ALA A 253 -54.01 77.28 17.84
C ALA A 253 -54.27 78.76 17.53
N SER A 254 -54.09 79.18 16.27
CA SER A 254 -54.42 80.54 15.81
C SER A 254 -55.90 80.85 16.04
N THR A 255 -56.80 79.98 15.58
CA THR A 255 -58.25 80.18 15.71
C THR A 255 -58.68 80.25 17.18
N SER A 256 -58.06 79.45 18.04
CA SER A 256 -58.34 79.47 19.49
C SER A 256 -57.86 80.77 20.14
N SER A 257 -56.73 81.33 19.71
CA SER A 257 -56.24 82.63 20.15
C SER A 257 -57.18 83.77 19.72
N ASP A 258 -57.67 83.73 18.48
CA ASP A 258 -58.65 84.71 17.96
C ASP A 258 -59.96 84.64 18.75
N ALA A 259 -60.46 83.43 19.02
CA ALA A 259 -61.66 83.22 19.82
C ALA A 259 -61.50 83.73 21.27
N ALA A 260 -60.33 83.53 21.88
CA ALA A 260 -60.04 84.06 23.22
C ALA A 260 -60.03 85.59 23.23
N THR A 261 -59.45 86.22 22.20
CA THR A 261 -59.44 87.68 22.03
C THR A 261 -60.85 88.22 21.88
N ALA A 262 -61.65 87.65 20.97
CA ALA A 262 -63.04 88.05 20.75
C ALA A 262 -63.92 87.85 22.01
N THR A 263 -63.67 86.80 22.79
CA THR A 263 -64.36 86.57 24.06
C THR A 263 -64.01 87.65 25.09
N GLY A 264 -62.74 88.08 25.14
CA GLY A 264 -62.30 89.18 25.99
C GLY A 264 -62.95 90.52 25.61
N GLU A 265 -63.01 90.83 24.31
CA GLU A 265 -63.72 92.02 23.79
C GLU A 265 -65.22 91.98 24.11
N ALA A 266 -65.86 90.81 23.93
CA ALA A 266 -67.27 90.63 24.24
C ALA A 266 -67.57 90.79 25.74
N GLN A 267 -66.67 90.30 26.61
CA GLN A 267 -66.78 90.50 28.05
C GLN A 267 -66.68 91.99 28.40
N GLN A 268 -65.71 92.71 27.84
CA GLN A 268 -65.56 94.14 28.07
C GLN A 268 -66.81 94.92 27.62
N ALA A 269 -67.33 94.63 26.43
CA ALA A 269 -68.55 95.26 25.93
C ALA A 269 -69.77 94.97 26.84
N ALA A 270 -69.87 93.75 27.39
CA ALA A 270 -70.92 93.40 28.34
C ALA A 270 -70.78 94.16 29.67
N GLU A 271 -69.56 94.31 30.19
CA GLU A 271 -69.28 95.12 31.40
C GLU A 271 -69.65 96.60 31.18
N GLU A 272 -69.29 97.17 30.03
CA GLU A 272 -69.67 98.54 29.64
C GLU A 272 -71.20 98.70 29.53
N ALA A 273 -71.90 97.72 28.93
CA ALA A 273 -73.36 97.74 28.83
C ALA A 273 -74.03 97.64 30.21
N ILE A 274 -73.51 96.83 31.14
CA ILE A 274 -74.00 96.74 32.52
C ILE A 274 -73.83 98.11 33.22
N ALA A 275 -72.65 98.73 33.11
CA ALA A 275 -72.40 100.04 33.71
C ALA A 275 -73.32 101.13 33.14
N GLN A 276 -73.61 101.09 31.83
CA GLN A 276 -74.60 102.00 31.22
C GLN A 276 -76.02 101.74 31.73
N MET A 277 -76.41 100.48 31.93
CA MET A 277 -77.72 100.13 32.49
C MET A 277 -77.86 100.62 33.93
N GLU A 278 -76.82 100.51 34.76
CA GLU A 278 -76.78 101.07 36.12
C GLU A 278 -76.89 102.60 36.11
N ALA A 279 -76.23 103.28 35.16
CA ALA A 279 -76.36 104.73 35.00
C ALA A 279 -77.80 105.13 34.61
N ILE A 280 -78.43 104.39 33.69
CA ILE A 280 -79.82 104.60 33.28
C ILE A 280 -80.77 104.38 34.47
N GLU A 281 -80.55 103.34 35.28
CA GLU A 281 -81.34 103.07 36.49
C GLU A 281 -81.28 104.26 37.46
N ASN A 282 -80.08 104.76 37.76
CA ASN A 282 -79.89 105.92 38.63
C ASN A 282 -80.58 107.20 38.08
N GLU A 283 -80.44 107.48 36.79
CA GLU A 283 -81.11 108.63 36.14
C GLU A 283 -82.64 108.49 36.19
N THR A 284 -83.14 107.26 36.01
CA THR A 284 -84.57 106.97 36.10
C THR A 284 -85.10 107.21 37.52
N VAL A 285 -84.37 106.79 38.56
CA VAL A 285 -84.70 107.09 39.96
C VAL A 285 -84.74 108.60 40.22
N ALA A 286 -83.70 109.33 39.80
CA ALA A 286 -83.64 110.79 39.95
C ALA A 286 -84.77 111.51 39.18
N THR A 287 -85.18 110.97 38.03
CA THR A 287 -86.33 111.49 37.26
C THR A 287 -87.63 111.28 38.02
N VAL A 288 -87.82 110.11 38.65
CA VAL A 288 -89.01 109.83 39.48
C VAL A 288 -89.06 110.80 40.68
N GLU A 289 -87.95 111.01 41.39
CA GLU A 289 -87.87 111.97 42.50
C GLU A 289 -88.22 113.41 42.06
N GLN A 290 -87.75 113.85 40.89
CA GLN A 290 -88.09 115.15 40.32
C GLN A 290 -89.59 115.26 39.98
N ILE A 291 -90.20 114.19 39.46
CA ILE A 291 -91.65 114.15 39.18
C ILE A 291 -92.45 114.23 40.48
N GLU A 292 -92.02 113.53 41.54
CA GLU A 292 -92.64 113.61 42.87
C GLU A 292 -92.56 115.02 43.45
N SER A 293 -91.37 115.65 43.40
CA SER A 293 -91.19 117.05 43.86
C SER A 293 -92.01 118.05 43.04
N LEU A 294 -92.10 117.86 41.71
CA LEU A 294 -92.97 118.67 40.85
C LEU A 294 -94.44 118.48 41.21
N THR A 295 -94.85 117.26 41.57
CA THR A 295 -96.21 116.96 42.01
C THR A 295 -96.53 117.71 43.30
N GLU A 296 -95.65 117.64 44.31
CA GLU A 296 -95.79 118.38 45.57
C GLU A 296 -95.87 119.90 45.34
N THR A 297 -95.00 120.44 44.49
CA THR A 297 -95.03 121.87 44.12
C THR A 297 -96.34 122.24 43.43
N THR A 298 -96.89 121.35 42.59
CA THR A 298 -98.16 121.58 41.88
C THR A 298 -99.35 121.54 42.85
N GLU A 299 -99.31 120.66 43.85
CA GLU A 299 -100.28 120.61 44.94
C GLU A 299 -100.24 121.90 45.79
N GLU A 300 -99.05 122.38 46.14
CA GLU A 300 -98.87 123.65 46.87
C GLU A 300 -99.40 124.84 46.06
N ILE A 301 -99.12 124.91 44.76
CA ILE A 301 -99.68 125.93 43.86
C ILE A 301 -101.21 125.84 43.83
N THR A 302 -101.78 124.63 43.84
CA THR A 302 -103.24 124.42 43.85
C THR A 302 -103.85 124.90 45.17
N GLU A 303 -103.18 124.65 46.30
CA GLU A 303 -103.59 125.17 47.61
C GLU A 303 -103.54 126.70 47.64
N ILE A 304 -102.43 127.30 47.18
CA ILE A 304 -102.29 128.76 47.05
C ILE A 304 -103.37 129.33 46.12
N ALA A 305 -103.65 128.69 44.98
CA ALA A 305 -104.72 129.11 44.07
C ALA A 305 -106.10 129.03 44.74
N GLY A 306 -106.32 128.01 45.58
CA GLY A 306 -107.48 127.90 46.46
C GLY A 306 -107.59 129.07 47.42
N VAL A 307 -106.50 129.43 48.12
CA VAL A 307 -106.42 130.60 49.00
C VAL A 307 -106.65 131.91 48.23
N ILE A 308 -106.08 132.06 47.04
CA ILE A 308 -106.30 133.23 46.17
C ILE A 308 -107.77 133.31 45.77
N ASN A 309 -108.43 132.19 45.46
CA ASN A 309 -109.85 132.17 45.14
C ASN A 309 -110.72 132.52 46.36
N GLU A 310 -110.35 132.06 47.56
CA GLU A 310 -110.97 132.44 48.83
C GLU A 310 -110.82 133.95 49.09
N ILE A 311 -109.60 134.50 48.90
CA ILE A 311 -109.31 135.94 49.03
C ILE A 311 -110.05 136.74 47.96
N ALA A 312 -110.12 136.27 46.72
CA ALA A 312 -110.83 136.92 45.64
C ALA A 312 -112.34 136.95 45.92
N ASN A 313 -112.89 135.87 46.48
CA ASN A 313 -114.29 135.81 46.91
C ASN A 313 -114.53 136.71 48.13
N GLN A 314 -113.63 136.75 49.11
CA GLN A 314 -113.68 137.71 50.22
C GLN A 314 -113.56 139.15 49.73
N THR A 315 -112.67 139.43 48.77
CA THR A 315 -112.49 140.76 48.17
C THR A 315 -113.73 141.15 47.39
N ASN A 316 -114.36 140.21 46.67
CA ASN A 316 -115.64 140.42 46.01
C ASN A 316 -116.77 140.70 47.03
N ILE A 317 -116.83 139.96 48.14
CA ILE A 317 -117.77 140.21 49.25
C ILE A 317 -117.48 141.56 49.93
N LEU A 318 -116.21 141.94 50.13
CA LEU A 318 -115.80 143.22 50.70
C LEU A 318 -116.12 144.38 49.76
N ALA A 319 -115.87 144.22 48.46
CA ALA A 319 -116.22 145.19 47.43
C ALA A 319 -117.74 145.30 47.27
N LEU A 320 -118.47 144.20 47.41
CA LEU A 320 -119.93 144.18 47.42
C LEU A 320 -120.47 144.84 48.69
N ASN A 321 -119.95 144.53 49.88
CA ASN A 321 -120.32 145.18 51.14
C ASN A 321 -119.92 146.66 51.17
N ALA A 322 -118.80 147.03 50.53
CA ALA A 322 -118.43 148.42 50.34
C ALA A 322 -119.40 149.15 49.38
N ASN A 323 -119.90 148.48 48.33
CA ASN A 323 -120.97 149.01 47.47
C ASN A 323 -122.38 148.97 48.11
N VAL A 324 -122.61 148.13 49.12
CA VAL A 324 -123.93 147.99 49.79
C VAL A 324 -124.04 148.88 51.04
N VAL A 325 -122.94 149.09 51.78
CA VAL A 325 -122.87 150.04 52.90
C VAL A 325 -122.51 151.44 52.41
N GLY A 326 -121.78 151.53 51.30
CA GLY A 326 -121.67 152.73 50.47
C GLY A 326 -122.90 152.88 49.58
N ALA A 327 -124.03 153.16 50.23
CA ALA A 327 -125.18 153.80 49.62
C ALA A 327 -124.79 155.02 48.75
#